data_AF-A0A8D8MB22-F1
#
_entry.id   AF-A0A8D8MB22-F1
#
_cell.length_a   1.000
_cell.length_b   1.000
_cell.length_c   1.000
_cell.angle_alpha   90.00
_cell.angle_beta   90.00
_cell.angle_gamma   90.00
#
_symmetry.space_group_name_H-M   'P 1'
#
loop_
_entity.id
_entity.type
_entity.pdbx_description
1 polymer ?
#
loop_
_entity_poly.entity_id
_entity_poly.type
_entity_poly.pdbx_seq_one_letter_code
_entity_poly.pdbx_strand_id
1 'polypeptide(L)'
;ATLADDAENHANVSLEAINRHWHDLFAARKSTNLTAGNANTFQRHYFNVDQSDRIGAERPLPDTRHANCHSRDFQLPASPQRSTTSVIITFHNEATSTLLRTITSVLARTPADFLHEIIVIDDASTVLEDELDFLQRVPLVRFHRNYVREGILA
;
A
#
# COMPACT_ATOMS: atom_id res chain seq x y z
N ALA A 1 -2.70 -22.63 16.73
CA ALA A 1 -2.88 -21.77 15.55
C ALA A 1 -2.32 -22.52 14.36
N THR A 2 -3.04 -22.56 13.25
CA THR A 2 -2.51 -23.07 11.98
C THR A 2 -1.74 -21.96 11.27
N LEU A 3 -0.83 -22.30 10.36
CA LEU A 3 -0.01 -21.33 9.62
C LEU A 3 -0.87 -20.32 8.81
N ALA A 4 -2.07 -20.73 8.38
CA ALA A 4 -3.02 -19.86 7.70
C ALA A 4 -3.61 -18.80 8.64
N ASP A 5 -3.93 -19.18 9.89
CA ASP A 5 -4.41 -18.26 10.92
C ASP A 5 -3.34 -17.19 11.22
N ASP A 6 -2.06 -17.56 11.20
CA ASP A 6 -0.94 -16.63 11.45
C ASP A 6 -0.78 -15.63 10.28
N ALA A 7 -0.94 -16.08 9.04
CA ALA A 7 -0.83 -15.22 7.84
C ALA A 7 -1.98 -14.21 7.76
N GLU A 8 -3.22 -14.66 8.02
CA GLU A 8 -4.39 -13.79 8.05
C GLU A 8 -4.27 -12.75 9.19
N ASN A 9 -3.78 -13.17 10.36
CA ASN A 9 -3.49 -12.26 11.46
C ASN A 9 -2.44 -11.20 11.07
N HIS A 10 -1.35 -11.58 10.40
CA HIS A 10 -0.36 -10.61 9.93
C HIS A 10 -0.93 -9.60 8.93
N ALA A 11 -1.77 -10.05 7.99
CA ALA A 11 -2.42 -9.16 7.03
C ALA A 11 -3.35 -8.14 7.72
N ASN A 12 -4.16 -8.61 8.67
CA ASN A 12 -5.08 -7.75 9.44
C ASN A 12 -4.34 -6.72 10.30
N VAL A 13 -3.32 -7.15 11.04
CA VAL A 13 -2.46 -6.26 11.84
C VAL A 13 -1.80 -5.19 10.95
N SER A 14 -1.39 -5.57 9.73
CA SER A 14 -0.77 -4.65 8.77
C SER A 14 -1.74 -3.60 8.26
N LEU A 15 -2.95 -4.02 7.88
CA LEU A 15 -4.02 -3.13 7.45
C LEU A 15 -4.37 -2.11 8.54
N GLU A 16 -4.54 -2.56 9.78
CA GLU A 16 -4.81 -1.67 10.91
C GLU A 16 -3.68 -0.68 11.16
N ALA A 17 -2.41 -1.13 11.09
CA ALA A 17 -1.27 -0.27 11.30
C ALA A 17 -1.20 0.85 10.25
N ILE A 18 -1.41 0.52 8.97
CA ILE A 18 -1.43 1.49 7.88
C ILE A 18 -2.59 2.46 8.02
N ASN A 19 -3.80 1.96 8.32
CA ASN A 19 -4.98 2.81 8.47
C ASN A 19 -4.85 3.77 9.67
N ARG A 20 -4.35 3.29 10.82
CA ARG A 20 -4.08 4.16 11.99
C ARG A 20 -3.08 5.27 11.64
N HIS A 21 -1.93 4.91 11.06
CA HIS A 21 -0.91 5.89 10.67
C HIS A 21 -1.43 6.90 9.65
N TRP A 22 -2.23 6.46 8.67
CA TRP A 22 -2.87 7.35 7.72
C TRP A 22 -3.80 8.36 8.40
N HIS A 23 -4.62 7.93 9.36
CA HIS A 23 -5.51 8.83 10.09
C HIS A 23 -4.74 9.89 10.88
N ASP A 24 -3.65 9.50 11.54
CA ASP A 24 -2.79 10.41 12.29
C ASP A 24 -2.12 11.45 11.37
N LEU A 25 -1.54 11.00 10.25
CA LEU A 25 -0.95 11.87 9.24
C LEU A 25 -1.97 12.83 8.63
N PHE A 26 -3.15 12.34 8.27
CA PHE A 26 -4.20 13.15 7.66
C PHE A 26 -4.72 14.22 8.64
N ALA A 27 -4.90 13.85 9.92
CA ALA A 27 -5.27 14.80 10.97
C ALA A 27 -4.21 15.90 11.16
N ALA A 28 -2.92 15.53 11.19
CA ALA A 28 -1.81 16.47 11.29
C ALA A 28 -1.79 17.45 10.09
N ARG A 29 -1.93 16.93 8.87
CA ARG A 29 -1.97 17.74 7.63
C ARG A 29 -3.17 18.68 7.55
N LYS A 30 -4.34 18.27 8.08
CA LYS A 30 -5.53 19.13 8.12
C LYS A 30 -5.33 20.31 9.08
N SER A 31 -4.62 20.09 10.19
CA SER A 31 -4.25 21.16 11.12
C SER A 31 -3.32 22.19 10.49
N THR A 32 -2.38 21.77 9.63
CA THR A 32 -1.44 22.67 8.95
C THR A 32 -2.03 23.35 7.71
N ASN A 33 -2.91 22.69 6.95
CA ASN A 33 -3.46 23.20 5.67
C ASN A 33 -4.64 24.18 5.79
N LEU A 34 -5.04 24.60 6.99
CA LEU A 34 -6.04 25.67 7.19
C LEU A 34 -5.59 27.04 6.62
N THR A 35 -4.37 27.18 6.10
CA THR A 35 -3.79 28.45 5.65
C THR A 35 -3.33 28.53 4.19
N ALA A 36 -3.34 27.44 3.40
CA ALA A 36 -2.82 27.49 2.03
C ALA A 36 -3.62 26.61 1.06
N GLY A 37 -4.50 27.23 0.25
CA GLY A 37 -5.12 26.60 -0.91
C GLY A 37 -4.05 26.25 -1.94
N ASN A 38 -3.76 24.96 -2.10
CA ASN A 38 -2.50 24.51 -2.68
C ASN A 38 -2.65 24.23 -4.19
N ALA A 39 -2.66 25.29 -5.02
CA ALA A 39 -2.69 25.23 -6.48
C ALA A 39 -1.54 24.40 -7.11
N ASN A 40 -0.48 24.10 -6.33
CA ASN A 40 0.70 23.36 -6.78
C ASN A 40 0.63 21.83 -6.62
N THR A 41 -0.39 21.28 -5.94
CA THR A 41 -0.45 19.82 -5.68
C THR A 41 -0.73 19.00 -6.93
N PHE A 42 -1.64 19.47 -7.79
CA PHE A 42 -1.92 18.83 -9.08
C PHE A 42 -0.70 18.88 -10.00
N GLN A 43 0.05 19.98 -10.03
CA GLN A 43 1.24 20.10 -10.87
C GLN A 43 2.38 19.15 -10.44
N ARG A 44 2.45 18.82 -9.14
CA ARG A 44 3.48 17.93 -8.59
C ARG A 44 3.22 16.45 -8.91
N HIS A 45 1.97 16.02 -8.83
CA HIS A 45 1.60 14.60 -8.93
C HIS A 45 0.79 14.27 -10.20
N TYR A 46 0.36 15.28 -10.96
CA TYR A 46 -0.46 15.15 -12.17
C TYR A 46 -1.83 14.47 -11.96
N PHE A 47 -2.31 14.43 -10.72
CA PHE A 47 -3.67 14.02 -10.35
C PHE A 47 -4.18 14.79 -9.13
N ASN A 48 -5.46 14.60 -8.79
CA ASN A 48 -6.10 15.28 -7.67
C ASN A 48 -5.75 14.63 -6.31
N VAL A 49 -4.65 15.08 -5.72
CA VAL A 49 -4.16 14.58 -4.43
C VAL A 49 -5.12 14.88 -3.29
N ASP A 50 -5.76 16.06 -3.26
CA ASP A 50 -6.74 16.40 -2.21
C ASP A 50 -7.91 15.41 -2.17
N GLN A 51 -8.42 15.01 -3.34
CA GLN A 51 -9.47 13.99 -3.40
C GLN A 51 -8.94 12.60 -3.04
N SER A 52 -7.72 12.27 -3.47
CA SER A 52 -7.06 11.02 -3.03
C SER A 52 -6.93 10.98 -1.51
N ASP A 53 -6.49 12.05 -0.86
CA ASP A 53 -6.30 12.11 0.58
C ASP A 53 -7.64 11.96 1.33
N ARG A 54 -8.71 12.58 0.83
CA ARG A 54 -10.07 12.43 1.41
C ARG A 54 -10.63 11.01 1.31
N ILE A 55 -10.28 10.28 0.26
CA ILE A 55 -10.68 8.87 0.11
C ILE A 55 -9.94 7.98 1.12
N GLY A 56 -8.68 8.31 1.41
CA GLY A 56 -7.85 7.60 2.38
C GLY A 56 -7.21 6.31 1.87
N ALA A 57 -6.52 5.59 2.76
CA ALA A 57 -5.75 4.38 2.43
C ALA A 57 -6.64 3.17 2.08
N GLU A 58 -7.86 3.10 2.60
CA GLU A 58 -8.80 2.03 2.32
C GLU A 58 -10.03 2.54 1.58
N ARG A 59 -10.47 1.82 0.55
CA ARG A 59 -11.78 2.05 -0.07
C ARG A 59 -12.41 0.74 -0.54
N PRO A 60 -13.72 0.54 -0.33
CA PRO A 60 -14.44 -0.55 -0.95
C PRO A 60 -14.50 -0.34 -2.47
N LEU A 61 -14.37 -1.44 -3.22
CA LEU A 61 -14.57 -1.45 -4.67
C LEU A 61 -15.71 -2.41 -5.00
N PRO A 62 -16.74 -1.97 -5.75
CA PRO A 62 -17.76 -2.89 -6.24
C PRO A 62 -17.15 -3.88 -7.24
N ASP A 63 -17.57 -5.14 -7.17
CA ASP A 63 -17.17 -6.15 -8.15
C ASP A 63 -18.02 -6.01 -9.41
N THR A 64 -17.42 -5.50 -10.48
CA THR A 64 -18.06 -5.29 -11.79
C THR A 64 -17.61 -6.33 -12.82
N ARG A 65 -16.96 -7.42 -12.39
CA ARG A 65 -16.48 -8.47 -13.29
C ARG A 65 -17.65 -9.19 -13.98
N HIS A 66 -17.37 -9.76 -15.15
CA HIS A 66 -18.34 -10.56 -15.88
C HIS A 66 -18.77 -11.78 -15.06
N ALA A 67 -20.03 -12.23 -15.19
CA ALA A 67 -20.58 -13.35 -14.41
C ALA A 67 -19.69 -14.61 -14.44
N ASN A 68 -19.13 -14.93 -15.61
CA ASN A 68 -18.19 -16.04 -15.81
C ASN A 68 -16.90 -15.98 -14.98
N CYS A 69 -16.51 -14.81 -14.46
CA CYS A 69 -15.36 -14.70 -13.56
C CYS A 69 -15.66 -15.30 -12.18
N HIS A 70 -16.92 -15.27 -11.74
CA HIS A 70 -17.32 -15.83 -10.44
C HIS A 70 -17.41 -17.36 -10.47
N SER A 71 -17.68 -17.95 -11.63
CA SER A 71 -17.78 -19.40 -11.81
C SER A 71 -16.45 -20.08 -12.11
N ARG A 72 -15.35 -19.31 -12.21
CA ARG A 72 -14.02 -19.88 -12.38
C ARG A 72 -13.50 -20.38 -11.05
N ASP A 73 -13.38 -21.69 -10.95
CA ASP A 73 -12.64 -22.33 -9.88
C ASP A 73 -11.17 -22.46 -10.31
N PHE A 74 -10.27 -21.92 -9.48
CA PHE A 74 -8.84 -22.00 -9.71
C PHE A 74 -8.31 -23.15 -8.86
N GLN A 75 -7.77 -24.19 -9.51
CA GLN A 75 -7.08 -25.28 -8.81
C GLN A 75 -5.77 -24.74 -8.24
N LEU A 76 -5.85 -24.23 -7.01
CA LEU A 76 -4.69 -23.78 -6.28
C LEU A 76 -3.90 -25.00 -5.79
N PRO A 77 -2.56 -24.96 -5.85
CA PRO A 77 -1.75 -26.09 -5.43
C PRO A 77 -2.00 -26.42 -3.95
N ALA A 78 -2.09 -27.72 -3.64
CA ALA A 78 -2.37 -28.21 -2.29
C ALA A 78 -1.31 -27.83 -1.22
N SER A 79 -0.18 -27.27 -1.66
CA SER A 79 0.85 -26.70 -0.79
C SER A 79 0.99 -25.20 -1.08
N PRO A 80 0.21 -24.34 -0.40
CA PRO A 80 0.23 -22.89 -0.61
C PRO A 80 1.62 -22.28 -0.42
N GLN A 81 2.40 -22.81 0.52
CA GLN A 81 3.78 -22.40 0.81
C GLN A 81 4.76 -22.52 -0.36
N ARG A 82 4.48 -23.35 -1.37
CA ARG A 82 5.34 -23.50 -2.56
C ARG A 82 4.93 -22.59 -3.71
N SER A 83 3.85 -21.82 -3.57
CA SER A 83 3.32 -20.96 -4.63
C SER A 83 2.94 -19.59 -4.10
N THR A 84 3.73 -19.08 -3.15
CA THR A 84 3.61 -17.71 -2.66
C THR A 84 4.24 -16.71 -3.64
N THR A 85 3.76 -15.47 -3.60
CA THR A 85 4.26 -14.36 -4.41
C THR A 85 4.80 -13.26 -3.50
N SER A 86 5.93 -12.67 -3.89
CA SER A 86 6.39 -11.38 -3.36
C SER A 86 5.94 -10.27 -4.30
N VAL A 87 5.31 -9.22 -3.77
CA VAL A 87 4.88 -8.05 -4.54
C VAL A 87 5.92 -6.95 -4.39
N ILE A 88 6.48 -6.46 -5.48
CA ILE A 88 7.49 -5.40 -5.47
C ILE A 88 6.84 -4.09 -5.94
N ILE A 89 6.98 -3.04 -5.14
CA ILE A 89 6.45 -1.70 -5.40
C ILE A 89 7.61 -0.70 -5.35
N THR A 90 8.07 -0.27 -6.52
CA THR A 90 9.05 0.82 -6.66
C THR A 90 8.33 2.16 -6.80
N PHE A 91 8.75 3.18 -6.07
CA PHE A 91 8.14 4.51 -6.17
C PHE A 91 9.19 5.64 -6.09
N HIS A 92 8.86 6.79 -6.67
CA HIS A 92 9.65 8.02 -6.58
C HIS A 92 8.72 9.21 -6.43
N ASN A 93 8.76 9.93 -5.31
CA ASN A 93 7.91 11.10 -5.03
C ASN A 93 6.40 10.85 -5.21
N GLU A 94 5.96 9.61 -4.96
CA GLU A 94 4.55 9.22 -5.00
C GLU A 94 3.76 9.90 -3.85
N ALA A 95 2.48 10.20 -4.07
CA ALA A 95 1.68 10.78 -2.99
C ALA A 95 1.43 9.74 -1.89
N THR A 96 1.52 10.14 -0.62
CA THR A 96 1.37 9.21 0.51
C THR A 96 0.03 8.45 0.47
N SER A 97 -1.08 9.11 0.08
CA SER A 97 -2.39 8.45 -0.04
C SER A 97 -2.44 7.37 -1.11
N THR A 98 -1.80 7.57 -2.25
CA THR A 98 -1.79 6.60 -3.36
C THR A 98 -0.89 5.41 -3.06
N LEU A 99 0.30 5.66 -2.49
CA LEU A 99 1.22 4.60 -2.09
C LEU A 99 0.59 3.69 -1.04
N LEU A 100 0.10 4.26 0.07
CA LEU A 100 -0.50 3.46 1.14
C LEU A 100 -1.75 2.71 0.66
N ARG A 101 -2.58 3.33 -0.19
CA ARG A 101 -3.74 2.66 -0.78
C ARG A 101 -3.34 1.48 -1.66
N THR A 102 -2.22 1.56 -2.36
CA THR A 102 -1.69 0.43 -3.13
C THR A 102 -1.31 -0.72 -2.21
N ILE A 103 -0.55 -0.45 -1.14
CA ILE A 103 -0.15 -1.46 -0.14
C ILE A 103 -1.37 -2.08 0.53
N THR A 104 -2.29 -1.26 1.04
CA THR A 104 -3.56 -1.71 1.66
C THR A 104 -4.38 -2.55 0.69
N SER A 105 -4.45 -2.18 -0.59
CA SER A 105 -5.17 -2.95 -1.60
C SER A 105 -4.56 -4.32 -1.85
N VAL A 106 -3.23 -4.45 -1.82
CA VAL A 106 -2.54 -5.75 -1.95
C VAL A 106 -2.85 -6.61 -0.74
N LEU A 107 -2.70 -6.07 0.48
CA LEU A 107 -2.97 -6.77 1.73
C LEU A 107 -4.44 -7.25 1.83
N ALA A 108 -5.41 -6.40 1.47
CA ALA A 108 -6.83 -6.70 1.64
C ALA A 108 -7.43 -7.61 0.56
N ARG A 109 -6.81 -7.71 -0.62
CA ARG A 109 -7.38 -8.45 -1.78
C ARG A 109 -6.56 -9.65 -2.21
N THR A 110 -5.39 -9.87 -1.63
CA THR A 110 -4.59 -11.08 -1.86
C THR A 110 -4.89 -12.06 -0.73
N PRO A 111 -5.25 -13.31 -1.02
CA PRO A 111 -5.42 -14.30 0.05
C PRO A 111 -4.09 -14.49 0.79
N ALA A 112 -4.15 -14.45 2.12
CA ALA A 112 -2.95 -14.35 2.97
C ALA A 112 -1.96 -15.50 2.76
N ASP A 113 -2.46 -16.70 2.46
CA ASP A 113 -1.65 -17.90 2.21
C ASP A 113 -0.76 -17.81 0.97
N PHE A 114 -1.03 -16.87 0.04
CA PHE A 114 -0.25 -16.67 -1.19
C PHE A 114 0.63 -15.42 -1.15
N LEU A 115 0.50 -14.56 -0.15
CA LEU A 115 1.32 -13.35 -0.03
C LEU A 115 2.52 -13.64 0.87
N HIS A 116 3.70 -13.76 0.26
CA HIS A 116 4.94 -13.93 1.03
C HIS A 116 5.34 -12.61 1.72
N GLU A 117 5.41 -11.53 0.93
CA GLU A 117 5.78 -10.20 1.40
C GLU A 117 5.45 -9.12 0.35
N ILE A 118 5.49 -7.87 0.78
CA ILE A 118 5.44 -6.67 -0.05
C ILE A 118 6.78 -5.94 0.13
N ILE A 119 7.55 -5.83 -0.94
CA ILE A 119 8.82 -5.12 -0.96
C ILE A 119 8.57 -3.73 -1.53
N VAL A 120 8.68 -2.71 -0.69
CA VAL A 120 8.49 -1.31 -1.04
C VAL A 120 9.86 -0.67 -1.20
N ILE A 121 10.16 -0.17 -2.39
CA ILE A 121 11.46 0.39 -2.77
C ILE A 121 11.28 1.88 -3.09
N ASP A 122 11.89 2.73 -2.28
CA ASP A 122 12.00 4.17 -2.52
C ASP A 122 13.20 4.46 -3.43
N ASP A 123 12.94 4.93 -4.65
CA ASP A 123 13.96 5.33 -5.63
C ASP A 123 14.36 6.80 -5.44
N ALA A 124 15.06 7.12 -4.35
CA ALA A 124 15.58 8.46 -4.04
C ALA A 124 14.53 9.58 -4.00
N SER A 125 13.41 9.36 -3.29
CA SER A 125 12.41 10.41 -3.04
C SER A 125 12.93 11.52 -2.11
N THR A 126 12.50 12.76 -2.36
CA THR A 126 13.07 13.96 -1.71
C THR A 126 12.32 14.42 -0.46
N VAL A 127 11.07 13.99 -0.24
CA VAL A 127 10.16 14.58 0.78
C VAL A 127 9.65 13.56 1.82
N LEU A 128 10.13 12.32 1.79
CA LEU A 128 9.43 11.19 2.44
C LEU A 128 10.18 10.52 3.60
N GLU A 129 11.31 11.06 4.08
CA GLU A 129 12.16 10.36 5.06
C GLU A 129 11.40 9.96 6.33
N ASP A 130 10.62 10.86 6.96
CA ASP A 130 10.00 10.53 8.26
C ASP A 130 8.60 9.88 8.18
N GLU A 131 7.87 10.08 7.08
CA GLU A 131 6.45 9.65 7.01
C GLU A 131 6.27 8.16 6.71
N LEU A 132 7.27 7.50 6.10
CA LEU A 132 7.18 6.11 5.64
C LEU A 132 8.01 5.12 6.47
N ASP A 133 8.84 5.59 7.40
CA ASP A 133 9.64 4.73 8.27
C ASP A 133 8.80 3.75 9.10
N PHE A 134 7.54 4.08 9.36
CA PHE A 134 6.61 3.16 10.03
C PHE A 134 6.41 1.85 9.24
N LEU A 135 6.58 1.84 7.92
CA LEU A 135 6.44 0.65 7.07
C LEU A 135 7.43 -0.46 7.45
N GLN A 136 8.59 -0.12 8.03
CA GLN A 136 9.55 -1.11 8.53
C GLN A 136 8.99 -1.95 9.70
N ARG A 137 7.95 -1.45 10.38
CA ARG A 137 7.27 -2.10 11.51
C ARG A 137 5.96 -2.78 11.10
N VAL A 138 5.55 -2.67 9.84
CA VAL A 138 4.32 -3.27 9.33
C VAL A 138 4.63 -4.72 8.95
N PRO A 139 3.92 -5.73 9.49
CA PRO A 139 4.11 -7.12 9.09
C PRO A 139 3.95 -7.30 7.57
N LEU A 140 4.61 -8.32 7.01
CA LEU A 140 4.62 -8.59 5.57
C LEU A 140 5.24 -7.48 4.69
N VAL A 141 5.57 -6.30 5.21
CA VAL A 141 6.15 -5.20 4.44
C VAL A 141 7.65 -5.10 4.72
N ARG A 142 8.45 -5.03 3.65
CA ARG A 142 9.88 -4.70 3.70
C ARG A 142 10.10 -3.39 2.98
N PHE A 143 10.66 -2.41 3.67
CA PHE A 143 10.95 -1.10 3.10
C PHE A 143 12.44 -0.97 2.80
N HIS A 144 12.78 -0.58 1.58
CA HIS A 144 14.13 -0.32 1.11
C HIS A 144 14.22 1.06 0.48
N ARG A 145 15.37 1.73 0.62
CA ARG A 145 15.62 3.06 0.08
C ARG A 145 16.91 3.10 -0.71
N ASN A 146 16.81 3.54 -1.95
CA ASN A 146 17.94 3.95 -2.76
C ASN A 146 18.24 5.42 -2.46
N TYR A 147 19.51 5.73 -2.15
CA TYR A 147 19.95 7.10 -1.91
C TYR A 147 20.30 7.86 -3.20
N VAL A 148 20.40 7.12 -4.31
CA VAL A 148 20.62 7.63 -5.67
C VAL A 148 19.45 7.21 -6.53
N ARG A 149 19.07 8.06 -7.49
CA ARG A 149 17.97 7.76 -8.40
C ARG A 149 18.46 6.80 -9.48
N GLU A 150 18.03 5.56 -9.37
CA GLU A 150 18.41 4.45 -10.24
C GLU A 150 17.37 4.22 -11.35
N GLY A 151 16.11 4.62 -11.11
CA GLY A 151 15.00 4.38 -12.02
C GLY A 151 14.41 2.97 -11.89
N ILE A 152 13.35 2.69 -12.65
CA ILE A 152 12.48 1.52 -12.44
C ILE A 152 13.11 0.15 -12.79
N LEU A 153 14.20 0.12 -13.57
CA LEU A 153 14.81 -1.12 -14.09
C LEU A 153 16.09 -1.55 -13.37
N ALA A 154 16.63 -0.70 -12.51
CA ALA A 154 18.00 -0.78 -12.06
C ALA A 154 18.23 -1.81 -10.95
#